data_AF-A0A6M3LND7-F1
#
_entry.id   AF-A0A6M3LND7-F1
#
_cell.length_a   1.000
_cell.length_b   1.000
_cell.length_c   1.000
_cell.angle_alpha   90.00
_cell.angle_beta   90.00
_cell.angle_gamma   90.00
#
_symmetry.space_group_name_H-M   'P 1'
#
loop_
_entity.id
_entity.type
_entity.pdbx_description
1 polymer ?
#
loop_
_entity_poly.entity_id
_entity_poly.type
_entity_poly.pdbx_seq_one_letter_code
_entity_poly.pdbx_strand_id
1 'polypeptide(L)' 'MGYKVTDTQRMTNMTPAGGTVTTYRVWIVTDRGATGQVDVPVDAWNEKDLPVLLKAEAAKLDLAFTVGG' A
#
# COMPACT_ATOMS: atom_id res chain seq x y z
N MET A 1 10.30 -8.51 8.74
CA MET A 1 9.51 -7.30 9.01
C MET A 1 8.08 -7.65 8.69
N GLY A 2 7.23 -7.71 9.70
CA GLY A 2 5.80 -7.88 9.56
C GLY A 2 5.11 -6.53 9.40
N TYR A 3 3.88 -6.59 8.89
CA TYR A 3 2.98 -5.46 8.80
C TYR A 3 1.56 -5.98 9.04
N LYS A 4 0.66 -5.07 9.41
CA LYS A 4 -0.76 -5.33 9.49
C LYS A 4 -1.50 -4.35 8.60
N VAL A 5 -2.43 -4.88 7.80
CA VAL A 5 -3.38 -4.04 7.08
C VAL A 5 -4.40 -3.54 8.08
N THR A 6 -4.56 -2.23 8.16
CA THR A 6 -5.51 -1.59 9.07
C THR A 6 -6.81 -1.22 8.38
N ASP A 7 -6.74 -0.87 7.09
CA ASP A 7 -7.90 -0.51 6.29
C ASP A 7 -7.63 -0.72 4.79
N THR A 8 -8.70 -0.86 4.02
CA THR A 8 -8.66 -0.98 2.56
C THR A 8 -9.83 -0.22 1.94
N GLN A 9 -9.54 0.67 0.99
CA GLN A 9 -10.57 1.42 0.28
C GLN A 9 -10.41 1.24 -1.23
N ARG A 10 -11.50 0.86 -1.89
CA ARG A 10 -11.57 0.89 -3.36
C ARG A 10 -11.81 2.31 -3.84
N MET A 11 -10.93 2.79 -4.72
CA MET A 11 -11.03 4.08 -5.39
C MET A 11 -11.21 3.87 -6.89
N THR A 12 -12.07 4.67 -7.50
CA THR A 12 -12.20 4.73 -8.96
C THR A 12 -11.96 6.16 -9.37
N ASN A 13 -10.87 6.39 -10.09
CA ASN A 13 -10.45 7.71 -10.55
C ASN A 13 -10.58 7.79 -12.06
N MET A 14 -10.94 8.98 -12.56
CA MET A 14 -10.92 9.26 -13.98
C MET A 14 -9.52 9.74 -14.37
N THR A 15 -8.94 9.09 -15.37
CA THR A 15 -7.67 9.50 -15.96
C THR A 15 -7.86 10.76 -16.80
N PRO A 16 -6.80 11.56 -17.01
CA PRO A 16 -6.85 12.72 -17.90
C PRO A 16 -7.24 12.37 -19.35
N ALA A 17 -7.04 11.11 -19.77
CA ALA A 17 -7.42 10.59 -21.08
C ALA A 17 -8.91 10.17 -21.18
N GLY A 18 -9.70 10.36 -20.12
CA GLY A 18 -11.13 10.01 -20.06
C GLY A 18 -11.42 8.55 -19.71
N GLY A 19 -10.41 7.70 -19.53
CA GLY A 19 -10.57 6.34 -19.03
C GLY A 19 -10.76 6.30 -17.50
N THR A 20 -11.33 5.22 -16.97
CA THR A 20 -11.41 4.98 -15.52
C THR A 20 -10.31 4.02 -15.06
N VAL A 21 -9.67 4.35 -13.94
CA VAL A 21 -8.70 3.48 -13.28
C VAL A 21 -9.22 3.17 -11.88
N THR A 22 -9.31 1.89 -11.55
CA THR A 22 -9.64 1.42 -10.20
C THR A 22 -8.38 1.01 -9.47
N THR A 23 -8.20 1.54 -8.27
CA THR A 23 -7.09 1.22 -7.36
C THR A 23 -7.65 0.91 -5.98
N TYR A 24 -7.00 0.02 -5.24
CA TYR A 24 -7.23 -0.19 -3.82
C TYR A 24 -6.17 0.54 -3.02
N ARG A 25 -6.57 1.52 -2.22
CA ARG A 25 -5.71 2.10 -1.21
C ARG A 25 -5.69 1.18 0.00
N VAL A 26 -4.51 0.78 0.42
CA VAL A 26 -4.30 -0.07 1.60
C VAL A 26 -3.51 0.72 2.62
N TRP A 27 -4.02 0.79 3.84
CA TRP A 27 -3.28 1.34 4.97
C TRP A 27 -2.62 0.21 5.74
N ILE A 28 -1.34 0.39 6.04
CA ILE A 28 -0.56 -0.57 6.80
C ILE A 28 0.11 0.08 8.00
N VAL A 29 0.25 -0.70 9.06
CA VAL A 29 1.11 -0.40 10.20
C VAL A 29 2.18 -1.48 10.29
N THR A 30 3.44 -1.07 10.39
CA THR A 30 4.59 -1.96 10.60
C THR A 30 4.65 -2.41 12.06
N ASP A 31 5.39 -3.49 12.34
CA ASP A 31 5.61 -3.95 13.71
C ASP A 31 6.32 -2.90 14.59
N ARG A 32 7.05 -1.96 13.98
CA ARG A 32 7.72 -0.84 14.67
C ARG A 32 6.80 0.36 14.94
N GLY A 33 5.54 0.30 14.50
CA GLY A 33 4.56 1.35 14.69
C GLY A 33 4.56 2.43 13.60
N ALA A 34 5.40 2.32 12.56
CA ALA A 34 5.33 3.22 11.41
C ALA A 34 4.07 2.92 10.59
N THR A 35 3.34 3.95 10.20
CA THR A 35 2.12 3.86 9.41
C THR A 35 2.34 4.39 7.99
N GLY A 36 1.63 3.83 7.03
CA GLY A 36 1.68 4.30 5.64
C GLY A 36 0.53 3.77 4.82
N GLN A 37 0.51 4.16 3.55
CA GLN A 37 -0.51 3.73 2.61
C GLN A 37 0.11 3.40 1.25
N VAL A 38 -0.50 2.47 0.53
CA VAL A 38 -0.10 2.09 -0.82
C VAL A 38 -1.32 1.95 -1.71
N ASP A 39 -1.24 2.54 -2.89
CA ASP A 39 -2.27 2.44 -3.92
C ASP A 39 -1.94 1.28 -4.85
N VAL A 40 -2.76 0.24 -4.81
CA VAL A 40 -2.59 -1.00 -5.57
C VAL A 40 -3.57 -1.02 -6.75
N PRO A 41 -3.09 -1.05 -8.00
CA PRO A 41 -3.94 -1.24 -9.17
C PRO A 41 -4.80 -2.51 -9.07
N VAL A 42 -6.02 -2.49 -9.60
CA VAL A 42 -6.95 -3.64 -9.52
C VAL A 42 -6.38 -4.92 -10.14
N ASP A 43 -5.53 -4.82 -11.15
CA ASP A 43 -4.81 -5.92 -11.79
C ASP A 43 -3.74 -6.55 -10.88
N ALA A 44 -3.16 -5.75 -9.98
CA ALA A 44 -2.21 -6.21 -8.96
C ALA A 44 -2.88 -6.60 -7.64
N TRP A 45 -4.22 -6.52 -7.54
CA TRP A 45 -4.98 -6.94 -6.36
C TRP A 45 -5.22 -8.46 -6.35
N ASN A 46 -4.14 -9.22 -6.20
CA ASN A 46 -4.18 -10.69 -6.20
C ASN A 46 -3.21 -11.27 -5.15
N GLU A 47 -3.39 -12.55 -4.81
CA GLU A 47 -2.62 -13.23 -3.74
C GLU A 47 -1.12 -13.30 -4.00
N LYS A 48 -0.69 -13.16 -5.26
CA LYS A 48 0.72 -13.24 -5.65
C LYS A 48 1.41 -11.89 -5.51
N ASP A 49 0.80 -10.83 -6.03
CA ASP A 49 1.44 -9.52 -6.14
C ASP A 49 1.21 -8.67 -4.89
N LEU A 50 0.03 -8.77 -4.25
CA LEU A 50 -0.32 -7.95 -3.10
C LEU A 50 0.67 -8.11 -1.93
N PRO A 51 1.06 -9.33 -1.50
CA PRO A 51 2.02 -9.47 -0.40
C PRO A 51 3.40 -8.88 -0.74
N VAL A 52 3.82 -8.94 -2.00
CA VAL A 52 5.11 -8.38 -2.44
C VAL A 52 5.09 -6.85 -2.34
N LEU A 53 4.01 -6.22 -2.83
CA LEU A 53 3.83 -4.77 -2.77
C LEU A 53 3.76 -4.25 -1.34
N LEU A 54 2.92 -4.87 -0.49
CA LEU A 54 2.75 -4.46 0.90
C LEU A 54 4.03 -4.65 1.72
N LYS A 55 4.77 -5.75 1.49
CA LYS A 55 6.04 -6.02 2.17
C LYS A 55 7.13 -5.02 1.76
N ALA A 56 7.18 -4.65 0.48
CA ALA A 56 8.11 -3.65 -0.01
C ALA A 56 7.83 -2.28 0.64
N GLU A 57 6.55 -1.90 0.76
CA GLU A 57 6.16 -0.65 1.42
C GLU A 57 6.46 -0.67 2.92
N ALA A 58 6.13 -1.76 3.61
CA ALA A 58 6.47 -1.93 5.03
C ALA A 58 7.98 -1.77 5.29
N ALA A 59 8.83 -2.35 4.44
CA ALA A 59 10.28 -2.22 4.57
C ALA A 59 10.76 -0.77 4.37
N LYS A 60 10.16 -0.01 3.44
CA LYS A 60 10.47 1.41 3.26
C LYS A 60 10.06 2.24 4.47
N LEU A 61 8.87 1.99 5.03
CA LEU A 61 8.37 2.69 6.22
C LEU A 61 9.28 2.43 7.43
N ASP A 62 9.67 1.18 7.65
CA ASP A 62 10.60 0.82 8.74
C ASP A 62 11.97 1.49 8.57
N LEU A 63 12.49 1.55 7.34
CA LEU A 63 13.75 2.25 7.05
C LEU A 63 13.60 3.75 7.32
N ALA A 64 12.57 4.40 6.78
CA ALA A 64 12.33 5.83 6.96
C ALA A 64 12.15 6.21 8.45
N PHE A 65 11.45 5.38 9.21
CA PHE A 65 11.28 5.56 10.66
C PHE A 65 12.61 5.48 11.42
N THR A 66 13.54 4.62 10.98
CA THR A 66 14.84 4.44 11.64
C THR A 66 15.80 5.62 11.44
N VAL A 67 15.65 6.43 10.38
CA VAL A 67 16.54 7.57 10.10
C VAL A 67 16.07 8.88 10.76
N GLY A 68 14.81 8.95 11.19
CA GLY A 68 14.20 10.16 11.76
C GLY A 68 13.84 10.10 13.25
N GLY A 69 14.03 8.95 13.91
CA GLY A 69 13.67 8.70 15.31
C GLY A 69 14.86 8.73 16.26
#